data_AF-A0A9X3Z3M6-F1
#
_entry.id   AF-A0A9X3Z3M6-F1
#
_cell.length_a   1.000
_cell.length_b   1.000
_cell.length_c   1.000
_cell.angle_alpha   90.00
_cell.angle_beta   90.00
_cell.angle_gamma   90.00
#
_symmetry.space_group_name_H-M   'P 1'
#
loop_
_entity.id
_entity.type
_entity.pdbx_description
1 polymer ?
#
loop_
_entity_poly.entity_id
_entity_poly.type
_entity_poly.pdbx_seq_one_letter_code
_entity_poly.pdbx_strand_id
1 'polypeptide(L)'
;MESDVRLTALLEELAANAWPAHEQQTLGKWRLRATFGTTKRANSVFAVGPFPACDDWMTVVEDFYQRRSLPACFCVSDASPAELDGMLAARGKWMNAM
;
A
#
# COMPACT_ATOMS: atom_id res chain seq x y z
N MET A 1 -9.36 3.94 -21.14
CA MET A 1 -8.96 4.84 -20.03
C MET A 1 -9.70 4.53 -18.74
N GLU A 2 -11.03 4.67 -18.62
CA GLU A 2 -11.74 4.24 -17.37
C GLU A 2 -11.86 2.71 -17.25
N SER A 3 -11.95 2.01 -18.39
CA SER A 3 -11.92 0.54 -18.48
C SER A 3 -10.65 -0.08 -17.89
N ASP A 4 -9.53 0.64 -18.00
CA ASP A 4 -8.21 0.11 -17.68
C ASP A 4 -7.95 0.20 -16.18
N VAL A 5 -8.33 1.31 -15.53
CA VAL A 5 -8.18 1.48 -14.07
C VAL A 5 -9.03 0.47 -13.29
N ARG A 6 -10.28 0.21 -13.72
CA ARG A 6 -11.13 -0.80 -13.07
C ARG A 6 -10.56 -2.21 -13.21
N LEU A 7 -10.00 -2.54 -14.38
CA LEU A 7 -9.35 -3.82 -14.60
C LEU A 7 -8.07 -3.95 -13.74
N THR A 8 -7.25 -2.90 -13.66
CA THR A 8 -6.07 -2.85 -12.78
C THR A 8 -6.48 -3.11 -11.33
N ALA A 9 -7.46 -2.36 -10.80
CA ALA A 9 -7.94 -2.56 -9.43
C ALA A 9 -8.43 -4.01 -9.19
N LEU A 10 -9.17 -4.58 -10.15
CA LEU A 10 -9.64 -5.96 -10.05
C LEU A 10 -8.48 -6.97 -10.01
N LEU A 11 -7.50 -6.83 -10.90
CA LEU A 11 -6.34 -7.73 -10.95
C LEU A 11 -5.49 -7.60 -9.69
N GLU A 12 -5.31 -6.40 -9.18
CA GLU A 12 -4.59 -6.14 -7.94
C GLU A 12 -5.30 -6.76 -6.72
N GLU A 13 -6.63 -6.67 -6.67
CA GLU A 13 -7.44 -7.30 -5.64
C GLU A 13 -7.33 -8.83 -5.69
N LEU A 14 -7.52 -9.42 -6.87
CA LEU A 14 -7.37 -10.86 -7.07
C LEU A 14 -5.96 -11.33 -6.70
N ALA A 15 -4.93 -10.57 -7.09
CA ALA A 15 -3.56 -10.82 -6.73
C ALA A 15 -3.37 -10.77 -5.19
N ALA A 16 -3.84 -9.72 -4.53
CA ALA A 16 -3.74 -9.58 -3.08
C ALA A 16 -4.40 -10.75 -2.33
N ASN A 17 -5.53 -11.25 -2.85
CA ASN A 17 -6.31 -12.31 -2.21
C ASN A 17 -5.77 -13.72 -2.52
N ALA A 18 -5.06 -13.92 -3.63
CA ALA A 18 -4.42 -15.19 -3.97
C ALA A 18 -3.22 -15.54 -3.07
N TRP A 19 -2.59 -14.53 -2.46
CA TRP A 19 -1.52 -14.70 -1.48
C TRP A 19 -1.72 -13.71 -0.33
N PRO A 20 -2.62 -14.00 0.61
CA PRO A 20 -2.96 -13.08 1.68
C PRO A 20 -1.78 -12.83 2.60
N ALA A 21 -1.71 -11.63 3.16
CA ALA A 21 -0.71 -11.34 4.17
C ALA A 21 -1.08 -12.01 5.50
N HIS A 22 -0.07 -12.32 6.32
CA HIS A 22 -0.27 -12.93 7.64
C HIS A 22 -1.09 -12.00 8.55
N GLU A 23 -0.84 -10.69 8.46
CA GLU A 23 -1.59 -9.67 9.13
C GLU A 23 -2.06 -8.58 8.16
N GLN A 24 -3.31 -8.13 8.34
CA GLN A 24 -3.91 -7.10 7.52
C GLN A 24 -4.69 -6.11 8.39
N GLN A 25 -4.57 -4.82 8.07
CA GLN A 25 -5.40 -3.76 8.66
C GLN A 25 -5.99 -2.90 7.54
N THR A 26 -7.29 -2.64 7.61
CA THR A 26 -7.94 -1.72 6.66
C THR A 26 -7.72 -0.28 7.10
N LEU A 27 -7.39 0.60 6.16
CA LEU A 27 -7.28 2.04 6.36
C LEU A 27 -8.04 2.73 5.22
N GLY A 28 -9.32 3.02 5.43
CA GLY A 28 -10.21 3.46 4.36
C GLY A 28 -10.39 2.39 3.29
N LYS A 29 -9.99 2.68 2.05
CA LYS A 29 -9.97 1.71 0.94
C LYS A 29 -8.65 0.95 0.82
N TRP A 30 -7.61 1.40 1.51
CA TRP A 30 -6.31 0.78 1.49
C TRP A 30 -6.21 -0.37 2.49
N ARG A 31 -5.24 -1.26 2.27
CA ARG A 31 -4.88 -2.33 3.21
C ARG A 31 -3.42 -2.25 3.60
N LEU A 32 -3.13 -2.16 4.89
CA LEU A 32 -1.79 -2.35 5.44
C LEU A 32 -1.56 -3.86 5.55
N ARG A 33 -0.48 -4.37 4.98
CA ARG A 33 -0.18 -5.80 4.90
C ARG A 33 1.19 -6.10 5.47
N ALA A 34 1.28 -7.14 6.30
CA ALA A 34 2.54 -7.63 6.85
C ALA A 34 2.60 -9.17 6.88
N THR A 35 3.71 -9.72 6.42
CA THR A 35 4.09 -11.14 6.49
C THR A 35 5.59 -11.23 6.76
N PHE A 36 5.99 -10.97 8.00
CA PHE A 36 7.34 -11.15 8.54
C PHE A 36 8.52 -10.60 7.68
N GLY A 37 8.26 -9.62 6.79
CA GLY A 37 9.27 -9.08 5.88
C GLY A 37 9.70 -9.98 4.71
N THR A 38 9.09 -11.16 4.53
CA THR A 38 9.58 -12.15 3.54
C THR A 38 9.38 -11.74 2.08
N THR A 39 8.33 -10.96 1.77
CA THR A 39 8.05 -10.49 0.40
C THR A 39 7.55 -9.05 0.39
N LYS A 40 7.92 -8.25 -0.61
CA LYS A 40 7.42 -6.86 -0.74
C LYS A 40 5.90 -6.80 -0.97
N ARG A 41 5.36 -7.75 -1.76
CA ARG A 41 3.93 -7.81 -2.08
C ARG A 41 3.06 -8.00 -0.83
N ALA A 42 3.44 -8.88 0.08
CA ALA A 42 2.71 -9.09 1.33
C ALA A 42 3.16 -8.16 2.48
N ASN A 43 4.20 -7.35 2.29
CA ASN A 43 4.73 -6.40 3.28
C ASN A 43 4.73 -4.96 2.72
N SER A 44 3.58 -4.52 2.22
CA SER A 44 3.39 -3.17 1.69
C SER A 44 1.95 -2.71 1.85
N VAL A 45 1.76 -1.39 1.92
CA VAL A 45 0.47 -0.74 1.81
C VAL A 45 -0.08 -1.03 0.42
N PHE A 46 -1.22 -1.71 0.38
CA PHE A 46 -2.01 -1.88 -0.82
C PHE A 46 -2.85 -0.62 -1.03
N ALA A 47 -2.33 0.31 -1.81
CA ALA A 47 -2.88 1.67 -1.97
C ALA A 47 -3.87 1.76 -3.14
N VAL A 48 -4.78 0.78 -3.26
CA VAL A 48 -5.81 0.75 -4.30
C VAL A 48 -7.03 1.53 -3.84
N GLY A 49 -7.50 2.46 -4.67
CA GLY A 49 -8.61 3.34 -4.37
C GLY A 49 -8.17 4.67 -3.72
N PRO A 50 -9.14 5.52 -3.34
CA PRO A 50 -8.87 6.87 -2.85
C PRO A 50 -8.07 6.88 -1.55
N PHE A 51 -7.43 8.01 -1.26
CA PHE A 51 -6.78 8.25 0.03
C PHE A 51 -7.74 7.94 1.20
N PRO A 52 -7.20 7.45 2.33
CA PRO A 52 -7.97 7.34 3.56
C PRO A 52 -8.54 8.71 3.96
N ALA A 53 -9.74 8.73 4.54
CA ALA A 53 -10.42 9.97 4.92
C ALA A 53 -9.78 10.68 6.13
N CYS A 54 -8.84 10.04 6.83
CA CYS A 54 -8.16 10.63 7.98
C CYS A 54 -6.89 11.37 7.52
N ASP A 55 -6.69 12.60 8.00
CA ASP A 55 -5.55 13.43 7.61
C ASP A 55 -4.20 12.88 8.13
N ASP A 56 -4.24 12.05 9.17
CA ASP A 56 -3.08 11.42 9.83
C ASP A 56 -2.71 10.04 9.25
N TRP A 57 -3.30 9.66 8.12
CA TRP A 57 -3.15 8.32 7.54
C TRP A 57 -1.69 7.87 7.39
N MET A 58 -0.77 8.79 7.11
CA MET A 58 0.65 8.48 6.96
C MET A 58 1.26 8.04 8.30
N THR A 59 0.91 8.71 9.40
CA THR A 59 1.36 8.34 10.74
C THR A 59 0.81 6.96 11.12
N VAL A 60 -0.45 6.68 10.79
CA VAL A 60 -1.06 5.36 11.00
C VAL A 60 -0.30 4.25 10.25
N VAL A 61 0.10 4.52 9.00
CA VAL A 61 0.92 3.59 8.20
C VAL A 61 2.28 3.37 8.86
N GLU A 62 2.99 4.46 9.20
CA GLU A 62 4.32 4.40 9.79
C GLU A 62 4.31 3.62 11.11
N ASP A 63 3.34 3.89 11.99
CA ASP A 63 3.16 3.19 13.26
C ASP A 63 2.82 1.71 13.08
N PHE A 64 2.06 1.35 12.05
CA PHE A 64 1.78 -0.04 11.74
C PHE A 64 3.06 -0.80 11.39
N TYR A 65 3.90 -0.27 10.50
CA TYR A 65 5.12 -0.95 10.07
C TYR A 65 6.23 -0.89 11.13
N GLN A 66 6.37 0.24 11.84
CA GLN A 66 7.36 0.40 12.90
C GLN A 66 7.16 -0.60 14.05
N ARG A 67 5.91 -0.81 14.50
CA ARG A 67 5.60 -1.81 15.55
C ARG A 67 5.96 -3.25 15.17
N ARG A 68 6.18 -3.50 13.88
CA ARG A 68 6.54 -4.81 13.32
C ARG A 68 8.01 -4.87 12.88
N SER A 69 8.79 -3.82 13.15
CA SER A 69 10.18 -3.68 12.68
C SER A 69 10.31 -3.85 11.16
N LEU A 70 9.32 -3.35 10.41
CA LEU A 70 9.28 -3.38 8.96
C LEU A 70 9.35 -1.95 8.40
N PRO A 71 9.92 -1.75 7.19
CA PRO A 71 9.81 -0.48 6.51
C PRO A 71 8.38 -0.26 6.00
N ALA A 72 7.89 0.98 6.07
CA ALA A 72 6.66 1.36 5.39
C ALA A 72 6.92 1.51 3.89
N CYS A 73 6.44 0.54 3.11
CA CYS A 73 6.49 0.55 1.64
C CYS A 73 5.08 0.59 1.06
N PHE A 74 4.91 1.19 -0.12
CA PHE A 74 3.63 1.28 -0.82
C PHE A 74 3.66 0.44 -2.11
N CYS A 75 2.54 -0.19 -2.42
CA CYS A 75 2.25 -0.79 -3.71
C CYS A 75 1.38 0.20 -4.47
N VAL A 76 1.98 0.94 -5.40
CA VAL A 76 1.34 1.99 -6.19
C VAL A 76 1.07 1.48 -7.60
N SER A 77 -0.10 1.81 -8.14
CA SER A 77 -0.54 1.45 -9.49
C SER A 77 -1.42 2.54 -10.09
N ASP A 78 -1.91 2.32 -11.31
CA ASP A 78 -2.91 3.19 -11.95
C ASP A 78 -4.24 3.27 -11.16
N ALA A 79 -4.48 2.32 -10.22
CA ALA A 79 -5.64 2.34 -9.34
C ALA A 79 -5.37 3.07 -8.01
N SER A 80 -4.16 3.58 -7.79
CA SER A 80 -3.80 4.45 -6.68
C SER A 80 -4.10 5.92 -6.98
N PRO A 81 -4.18 6.80 -5.96
CA PRO A 81 -4.28 8.24 -6.20
C PRO A 81 -3.07 8.75 -6.96
N ALA A 82 -3.29 9.55 -8.00
CA ALA A 82 -2.24 9.98 -8.93
C ALA A 82 -1.13 10.79 -8.24
N GLU A 83 -1.45 11.51 -7.17
CA GLU A 83 -0.52 12.34 -6.42
C GLU A 83 0.36 11.52 -5.45
N LEU A 84 0.00 10.27 -5.16
CA LEU A 84 0.66 9.46 -4.14
C LEU A 84 2.15 9.24 -4.42
N ASP A 85 2.50 8.91 -5.66
CA ASP A 85 3.90 8.64 -6.03
C ASP A 85 4.78 9.87 -5.80
N GLY A 86 4.33 11.03 -6.28
CA GLY A 86 5.03 12.31 -6.09
C GLY A 86 5.12 12.72 -4.61
N MET A 87 4.05 12.52 -3.83
CA MET A 87 4.06 12.77 -2.38
C MET A 87 5.10 11.92 -1.65
N LEU A 88 5.23 10.65 -2.01
CA LEU A 88 6.18 9.73 -1.39
C LEU A 88 7.63 9.98 -1.86
N ALA A 89 7.83 10.36 -3.13
CA ALA A 89 9.12 10.77 -3.67
C ALA A 89 9.68 12.02 -2.97
N ALA A 90 8.84 13.03 -2.73
CA ALA A 90 9.22 14.25 -2.01
C ALA A 90 9.67 13.99 -0.56
N ARG A 91 9.20 12.89 0.05
CA ARG A 91 9.56 12.48 1.41
C ARG A 91 10.81 11.59 1.46
N GLY A 92 11.46 11.32 0.33
CA GLY A 92 12.66 10.49 0.24
C GLY A 92 12.40 9.01 0.51
N LYS A 93 11.14 8.56 0.49
CA LYS A 93 10.75 7.18 0.83
C LYS A 93 10.67 6.25 -0.38
N TRP A 94 11.58 6.39 -1.34
CA TRP A 94 11.77 5.40 -2.42
C TRP A 94 13.23 5.30 -2.85
N MET A 95 13.96 4.44 -2.15
CA MET A 95 15.14 3.67 -2.58
C MET A 95 15.79 3.17 -1.29
N ASN A 96 15.31 2.04 -0.74
CA ASN A 96 16.06 1.11 0.11
C ASN A 96 15.10 0.09 0.74
N ALA A 97 14.64 -0.82 -0.10
CA ALA A 97 14.47 -2.19 0.33
C ALA A 97 15.32 -3.02 -0.65
N MET A 98 16.65 -2.91 -0.48
CA MET A 98 17.56 -3.98 -0.91
C MET A 98 17.47 -5.09 0.13
#